data_AF-A0A7C5NT95-F1
#
_entry.id   AF-A0A7C5NT95-F1
#
_cell.length_a   1.000
_cell.length_b   1.000
_cell.length_c   1.000
_cell.angle_alpha   90.00
_cell.angle_beta   90.00
_cell.angle_gamma   90.00
#
_symmetry.space_group_name_H-M   'P 1'
#
loop_
_entity.id
_entity.type
_entity.pdbx_description
1 polymer ?
#
loop_
_entity_poly.entity_id
_entity_poly.type
_entity_poly.pdbx_seq_one_letter_code
_entity_poly.pdbx_strand_id
1 'polypeptide(L)'
;MPGWGAIRNNTLSSLRQYADKMARLQEQASSGMRVIRASDSPSDAFRIMNLHGEYKSYETYSKNLQSVTFNMGQISTSIQEIVTALSRARTLTTQAASGTYNAENRRLAALEIDAILENAVSLSNSKSMGRYVFGGSNLDDKPFEVTRIDGLISAVRYNGSPSELSVEISPGIDYGGTVVGSEFARSQAGGRATMVASTTGSAIGGGTSSARGDLWLSIAHDTTSYSDPALATGITAGTASSADDTIVGAHTLTISSDGSVNTIKLDGGSSFAFTNETNLRVVNDDGDEVYVDVSGWTGVTGPVNLSATALASIDGGITQTAIDLTNTSQPISAADGSTLYTNFTNTVRTGSDPIRMAGSYDLFGTLINL
;
A
#
# COMPACT_ATOMS: atom_id res chain seq x y z
N MET A 1 -2.02 107.54 -8.37
CA MET A 1 -2.56 106.62 -7.33
C MET A 1 -2.37 105.17 -7.79
N PRO A 2 -1.30 104.48 -7.37
CA PRO A 2 -0.97 103.13 -7.85
C PRO A 2 -1.79 101.98 -7.23
N GLY A 3 -2.67 102.25 -6.26
CA GLY A 3 -3.31 101.21 -5.44
C GLY A 3 -4.57 100.54 -6.04
N TRP A 4 -5.29 101.18 -6.96
CA TRP A 4 -6.59 100.70 -7.44
C TRP A 4 -6.51 99.44 -8.32
N GLY A 5 -5.45 99.30 -9.13
CA GLY A 5 -5.20 98.08 -9.92
C GLY A 5 -4.84 96.89 -9.03
N ALA A 6 -4.08 97.10 -7.97
CA ALA A 6 -3.72 96.07 -7.00
C ALA A 6 -4.95 95.57 -6.21
N ILE A 7 -5.84 96.47 -5.80
CA ILE A 7 -7.10 96.10 -5.13
C ILE A 7 -8.01 95.29 -6.05
N ARG A 8 -8.21 95.74 -7.31
CA ARG A 8 -9.03 95.01 -8.30
C ARG A 8 -8.47 93.62 -8.60
N ASN A 9 -7.15 93.49 -8.73
CA ASN A 9 -6.52 92.19 -9.00
C ASN A 9 -6.61 91.26 -7.80
N ASN A 10 -6.48 91.80 -6.57
CA ASN A 10 -6.63 91.04 -5.34
C ASN A 10 -8.08 90.56 -5.14
N THR A 11 -9.07 91.41 -5.40
CA THR A 11 -10.49 91.03 -5.32
C THR A 11 -10.88 90.00 -6.38
N LEU A 12 -10.38 90.15 -7.61
CA LEU A 12 -10.62 89.17 -8.68
C LEU A 12 -9.97 87.81 -8.37
N SER A 13 -8.75 87.81 -7.81
CA SER A 13 -8.06 86.61 -7.32
C SER A 13 -8.84 85.94 -6.19
N SER A 14 -9.35 86.73 -5.25
CA SER A 14 -10.15 86.24 -4.12
C SER A 14 -11.47 85.62 -4.61
N LEU A 15 -12.17 86.27 -5.53
CA LEU A 15 -13.40 85.76 -6.15
C LEU A 15 -13.18 84.40 -6.85
N ARG A 16 -12.08 84.27 -7.60
CA ARG A 16 -11.72 82.99 -8.22
C ARG A 16 -11.46 81.90 -7.19
N GLN A 17 -10.72 82.22 -6.11
CA GLN A 17 -10.48 81.28 -5.01
C GLN A 17 -11.79 80.84 -4.32
N TYR A 18 -12.77 81.74 -4.15
CA TYR A 18 -14.06 81.37 -3.57
C TYR A 18 -14.92 80.54 -4.52
N ALA A 19 -14.94 80.87 -5.81
CA ALA A 19 -15.65 80.07 -6.82
C ALA A 19 -15.10 78.63 -6.88
N ASP A 20 -13.77 78.47 -6.86
CA ASP A 20 -13.13 77.15 -6.85
C ASP A 20 -13.45 76.37 -5.56
N LYS A 21 -13.45 77.02 -4.40
CA LYS A 21 -13.85 76.40 -3.12
C LYS A 21 -15.31 75.96 -3.14
N MET A 22 -16.21 76.79 -3.67
CA MET A 22 -17.64 76.49 -3.79
C MET A 22 -17.87 75.28 -4.70
N ALA A 23 -17.19 75.24 -5.86
CA ALA A 23 -17.28 74.12 -6.79
C ALA A 23 -16.79 72.81 -6.15
N ARG A 24 -15.67 72.85 -5.41
CA ARG A 24 -15.17 71.68 -4.66
C ARG A 24 -16.14 71.20 -3.59
N LEU A 25 -16.72 72.11 -2.81
CA LEU A 25 -17.72 71.75 -1.78
C LEU A 25 -18.99 71.16 -2.40
N GLN A 26 -19.43 71.67 -3.55
CA GLN A 26 -20.55 71.08 -4.30
C GLN A 26 -20.20 69.67 -4.80
N GLU A 27 -18.98 69.45 -5.29
CA GLU A 27 -18.50 68.13 -5.72
C GLU A 27 -18.43 67.14 -4.56
N GLN A 28 -17.95 67.57 -3.39
CA GLN A 28 -17.93 66.76 -2.16
C GLN A 28 -19.35 66.46 -1.66
N ALA A 29 -20.26 67.44 -1.71
CA ALA A 29 -21.65 67.24 -1.33
C ALA A 29 -22.38 66.27 -2.28
N SER A 30 -22.10 66.34 -3.58
CA SER A 30 -22.70 65.45 -4.57
C SER A 30 -22.15 64.02 -4.52
N SER A 31 -20.85 63.86 -4.25
CA SER A 31 -20.20 62.54 -4.18
C SER A 31 -20.30 61.89 -2.80
N GLY A 32 -20.57 62.68 -1.75
CA GLY A 32 -20.49 62.25 -0.35
C GLY A 32 -19.06 61.98 0.14
N MET A 33 -18.04 62.22 -0.70
CA MET A 33 -16.64 61.92 -0.40
C MET A 33 -15.86 63.19 -0.08
N ARG A 34 -15.06 63.18 0.98
CA ARG A 34 -14.16 64.30 1.33
C ARG A 34 -12.98 64.43 0.36
N VAL A 35 -12.47 63.31 -0.14
CA VAL A 35 -11.31 63.26 -1.06
C VAL A 35 -11.78 62.65 -2.37
N ILE A 36 -11.80 63.45 -3.42
CA ILE A 36 -12.28 63.03 -4.75
C ILE A 36 -11.09 62.78 -5.68
N ARG A 37 -10.05 63.62 -5.58
CA ARG A 37 -8.83 63.51 -6.38
C ARG A 37 -7.61 63.38 -5.47
N ALA A 38 -6.58 62.68 -5.93
CA ALA A 38 -5.32 62.57 -5.21
C ALA A 38 -4.65 63.94 -4.96
N SER A 39 -4.94 64.94 -5.80
CA SER A 39 -4.49 66.32 -5.64
C SER A 39 -5.16 67.07 -4.47
N ASP A 40 -6.31 66.60 -3.97
CA ASP A 40 -7.03 67.28 -2.87
C ASP A 40 -6.36 67.04 -1.52
N SER A 41 -5.83 65.83 -1.31
CA SER A 41 -5.03 65.45 -0.15
C SER A 41 -4.21 64.20 -0.50
N PRO A 42 -2.93 64.36 -0.89
CA PRO A 42 -2.10 63.21 -1.26
C PRO A 42 -1.98 62.17 -0.14
N SER A 43 -1.82 62.59 1.11
CA SER A 43 -1.71 61.68 2.26
C SER A 43 -2.99 60.88 2.52
N ASP A 44 -4.15 61.54 2.45
CA ASP A 44 -5.44 60.85 2.62
C ASP A 44 -5.73 59.93 1.45
N ALA A 45 -5.40 60.35 0.22
CA ALA A 45 -5.54 59.53 -0.97
C ALA A 45 -4.68 58.26 -0.90
N PHE A 46 -3.42 58.35 -0.45
CA PHE A 46 -2.58 57.16 -0.20
C PHE A 46 -3.22 56.21 0.82
N ARG A 47 -3.77 56.75 1.91
CA ARG A 47 -4.44 55.93 2.93
C ARG A 47 -5.70 55.24 2.39
N ILE A 48 -6.51 55.95 1.60
CA ILE A 48 -7.71 55.40 0.95
C ILE A 48 -7.33 54.31 -0.05
N MET A 49 -6.27 54.49 -0.84
CA MET A 49 -5.79 53.46 -1.77
C MET A 49 -5.33 52.20 -1.05
N ASN A 50 -4.56 52.35 0.05
CA ASN A 50 -4.14 51.20 0.86
C ASN A 50 -5.35 50.46 1.45
N LEU A 51 -6.33 51.18 1.99
CA LEU A 51 -7.56 50.58 2.52
C LEU A 51 -8.39 49.88 1.42
N HIS A 52 -8.44 50.43 0.21
CA HIS A 52 -9.07 49.75 -0.93
C HIS A 52 -8.34 48.47 -1.33
N GLY A 53 -7.00 48.49 -1.31
CA GLY A 53 -6.18 47.30 -1.52
C GLY A 53 -6.47 46.24 -0.47
N GLU A 54 -6.50 46.63 0.81
CA GLU A 54 -6.81 45.74 1.93
C GLU A 54 -8.23 45.16 1.82
N TYR A 55 -9.22 45.99 1.50
CA TYR A 55 -10.60 45.58 1.26
C TYR A 55 -10.73 44.55 0.13
N LYS A 56 -10.04 44.77 -0.99
CA LYS A 56 -10.03 43.82 -2.12
C LYS A 56 -9.37 42.49 -1.76
N SER A 57 -8.32 42.51 -0.94
CA SER A 57 -7.71 41.30 -0.40
C SER A 57 -8.69 40.55 0.50
N TYR A 58 -9.40 41.24 1.42
CA TYR A 58 -10.44 40.60 2.25
C TYR A 58 -11.59 40.02 1.43
N GLU A 59 -12.00 40.68 0.34
CA GLU A 59 -13.02 40.14 -0.57
C GLU A 59 -12.54 38.82 -1.21
N THR A 60 -11.27 38.76 -1.60
CA THR A 60 -10.64 37.56 -2.17
C THR A 60 -10.56 36.44 -1.13
N TYR A 61 -10.10 36.75 0.09
CA TYR A 61 -10.06 35.80 1.19
C TYR A 61 -11.44 35.25 1.55
N SER A 62 -12.47 36.10 1.56
CA SER A 62 -13.85 35.66 1.81
C SER A 62 -14.35 34.68 0.74
N LYS A 63 -14.04 34.93 -0.54
CA LYS A 63 -14.35 34.01 -1.64
C LYS A 63 -13.59 32.69 -1.51
N ASN A 64 -12.29 32.76 -1.20
CA ASN A 64 -11.46 31.57 -0.97
C ASN A 64 -12.00 30.72 0.19
N LEU A 65 -12.36 31.34 1.32
CA LEU A 65 -12.96 30.67 2.47
C LEU A 65 -14.27 29.97 2.13
N GLN A 66 -15.14 30.61 1.34
CA GLN A 66 -16.40 29.99 0.89
C GLN A 66 -16.12 28.76 0.02
N SER A 67 -15.19 28.85 -0.92
CA SER A 67 -14.78 27.71 -1.77
C SER A 67 -14.15 26.58 -0.96
N VAL A 68 -13.25 26.89 -0.03
CA VAL A 68 -12.61 25.91 0.86
C VAL A 68 -13.66 25.22 1.74
N THR A 69 -14.56 25.98 2.37
CA THR A 69 -15.62 25.42 3.22
C THR A 69 -16.54 24.49 2.43
N PHE A 70 -16.92 24.89 1.22
CA PHE A 70 -17.72 24.04 0.33
C PHE A 70 -16.98 22.74 -0.04
N ASN A 71 -15.72 22.84 -0.46
CA ASN A 71 -14.91 21.67 -0.80
C ASN A 71 -14.72 20.72 0.39
N MET A 72 -14.41 21.26 1.57
CA MET A 72 -14.30 20.47 2.80
C MET A 72 -15.60 19.77 3.17
N GLY A 73 -16.74 20.42 2.98
CA GLY A 73 -18.05 19.80 3.16
C GLY A 73 -18.22 18.58 2.26
N GLN A 74 -17.92 18.72 0.96
CA GLN A 74 -18.00 17.62 -0.01
C GLN A 74 -17.04 16.48 0.31
N ILE A 75 -15.80 16.80 0.72
CA ILE A 75 -14.80 15.82 1.15
C ILE A 75 -15.30 15.06 2.38
N SER A 76 -15.82 15.76 3.39
CA SER A 76 -16.33 15.16 4.63
C SER A 76 -17.49 14.20 4.36
N THR A 77 -18.46 14.61 3.53
CA THR A 77 -19.57 13.73 3.13
C THR A 77 -19.07 12.49 2.39
N SER A 78 -18.16 12.66 1.43
CA SER A 78 -17.58 11.53 0.68
C SER A 78 -16.85 10.54 1.60
N ILE A 79 -16.08 11.03 2.56
CA ILE A 79 -15.39 10.19 3.55
C ILE A 79 -16.39 9.46 4.45
N GLN A 80 -17.45 10.12 4.91
CA GLN A 80 -18.49 9.47 5.74
C GLN A 80 -19.20 8.33 4.99
N GLU A 81 -19.46 8.52 3.70
CA GLU A 81 -20.04 7.49 2.84
C GLU A 81 -19.07 6.31 2.64
N ILE A 82 -17.78 6.58 2.41
CA ILE A 82 -16.73 5.53 2.34
C ILE A 82 -16.64 4.75 3.65
N VAL A 83 -16.66 5.42 4.80
CA VAL A 83 -16.61 4.75 6.12
C VAL A 83 -17.83 3.86 6.33
N THR A 84 -19.02 4.33 5.93
CA THR A 84 -20.26 3.55 6.04
C THR A 84 -20.22 2.31 5.13
N ALA A 85 -19.75 2.49 3.90
CA ALA A 85 -19.51 1.40 2.95
C ALA A 85 -18.54 0.34 3.51
N LEU A 86 -17.42 0.77 4.08
CA LEU A 86 -16.43 -0.12 4.71
C LEU A 86 -17.00 -0.89 5.92
N SER A 87 -17.82 -0.23 6.74
CA SER A 87 -18.48 -0.88 7.88
C SER A 87 -19.42 -2.01 7.42
N ARG A 88 -20.14 -1.79 6.31
CA ARG A 88 -20.98 -2.82 5.68
C ARG A 88 -20.16 -3.98 5.15
N ALA A 89 -19.07 -3.71 4.42
CA ALA A 89 -18.17 -4.75 3.93
C ALA A 89 -17.62 -5.61 5.07
N ARG A 90 -17.14 -4.98 6.15
CA ARG A 90 -16.69 -5.70 7.36
C ARG A 90 -17.76 -6.62 7.92
N THR A 91 -19.01 -6.15 7.97
CA THR A 91 -20.14 -6.95 8.47
C THR A 91 -20.36 -8.16 7.57
N LEU A 92 -20.37 -8.00 6.24
CA LEU A 92 -20.52 -9.09 5.27
C LEU A 92 -19.39 -10.12 5.40
N THR A 93 -18.15 -9.68 5.54
CA THR A 93 -17.00 -10.56 5.75
C THR A 93 -17.16 -11.38 7.03
N THR A 94 -17.53 -10.76 8.15
CA THR A 94 -17.72 -11.49 9.41
C THR A 94 -18.86 -12.52 9.32
N GLN A 95 -19.89 -12.24 8.54
CA GLN A 95 -20.98 -13.18 8.28
C GLN A 95 -20.52 -14.33 7.37
N ALA A 96 -19.77 -14.03 6.31
CA ALA A 96 -19.24 -15.01 5.36
C ALA A 96 -18.20 -15.95 6.02
N ALA A 97 -17.46 -15.46 7.01
CA ALA A 97 -16.52 -16.23 7.82
C ALA A 97 -17.21 -17.17 8.83
N SER A 98 -18.52 -16.99 9.10
CA SER A 98 -19.28 -17.92 9.94
C SER A 98 -19.50 -19.25 9.21
N GLY A 99 -19.30 -20.38 9.91
CA GLY A 99 -19.53 -21.72 9.38
C GLY A 99 -20.99 -22.04 8.97
N THR A 100 -21.94 -21.13 9.25
CA THR A 100 -23.34 -21.24 8.85
C THR A 100 -23.60 -20.81 7.40
N TYR A 101 -22.66 -20.13 6.73
CA TYR A 101 -22.80 -19.72 5.34
C TYR A 101 -22.39 -20.87 4.40
N ASN A 102 -23.25 -21.20 3.44
CA ASN A 102 -22.93 -22.14 2.37
C ASN A 102 -22.10 -21.44 1.25
N ALA A 103 -21.58 -22.21 0.30
CA ALA A 103 -20.74 -21.67 -0.77
C ALA A 103 -21.44 -20.61 -1.63
N GLU A 104 -22.74 -20.75 -1.87
CA GLU A 104 -23.52 -19.79 -2.66
C GLU A 104 -23.73 -18.47 -1.93
N ASN A 105 -24.00 -18.51 -0.62
CA ASN A 105 -24.13 -17.30 0.19
C ASN A 105 -22.79 -16.55 0.31
N ARG A 106 -21.66 -17.27 0.38
CA ARG A 106 -20.33 -16.64 0.33
C ARG A 106 -20.06 -15.96 -1.02
N ARG A 107 -20.47 -16.57 -2.12
CA ARG A 107 -20.36 -15.98 -3.47
C ARG A 107 -21.18 -14.70 -3.60
N LEU A 108 -22.41 -14.69 -3.07
CA LEU A 108 -23.25 -13.49 -3.07
C LEU A 108 -22.67 -12.37 -2.19
N ALA A 109 -22.09 -12.71 -1.03
CA ALA A 109 -21.40 -11.75 -0.17
C ALA A 109 -20.17 -11.13 -0.87
N ALA A 110 -19.39 -11.93 -1.59
CA ALA A 110 -18.25 -11.44 -2.38
C ALA A 110 -18.69 -10.44 -3.47
N LEU A 111 -19.80 -10.72 -4.18
CA LEU A 111 -20.36 -9.78 -5.16
C LEU A 111 -20.81 -8.45 -4.52
N GLU A 112 -21.37 -8.52 -3.31
CA GLU A 112 -21.77 -7.31 -2.58
C GLU A 112 -20.55 -6.51 -2.10
N ILE A 113 -19.48 -7.18 -1.67
CA ILE A 113 -18.20 -6.54 -1.31
C ILE A 113 -17.57 -5.86 -2.53
N ASP A 114 -17.61 -6.49 -3.71
CA ASP A 114 -17.13 -5.88 -4.96
C ASP A 114 -17.96 -4.64 -5.34
N ALA A 115 -19.28 -4.68 -5.19
CA ALA A 115 -20.13 -3.49 -5.39
C ALA A 115 -19.83 -2.36 -4.39
N ILE A 116 -19.51 -2.70 -3.14
CA ILE A 116 -19.07 -1.73 -2.13
C ILE A 116 -17.73 -1.11 -2.53
N LEU A 117 -16.80 -1.91 -3.05
CA LEU A 117 -15.51 -1.48 -3.54
C LEU A 117 -15.65 -0.52 -4.73
N GLU A 118 -16.51 -0.84 -5.71
CA GLU A 118 -16.82 0.05 -6.84
C GLU A 118 -17.37 1.40 -6.35
N ASN A 119 -18.27 1.39 -5.37
CA ASN A 119 -18.80 2.62 -4.78
C ASN A 119 -17.70 3.43 -4.06
N ALA A 120 -16.85 2.77 -3.27
CA ALA A 120 -15.76 3.43 -2.56
C ALA A 120 -14.74 4.08 -3.52
N VAL A 121 -14.42 3.41 -4.64
CA VAL A 121 -13.56 3.97 -5.70
C VAL A 121 -14.24 5.14 -6.39
N SER A 122 -15.54 5.05 -6.66
CA SER A 122 -16.31 6.14 -7.26
C SER A 122 -16.30 7.39 -6.36
N LEU A 123 -16.55 7.21 -5.06
CA LEU A 123 -16.49 8.28 -4.07
C LEU A 123 -15.09 8.88 -3.94
N SER A 124 -14.06 8.04 -4.01
CA SER A 124 -12.66 8.48 -3.98
C SER A 124 -12.24 9.22 -5.26
N ASN A 125 -13.00 9.07 -6.34
CA ASN A 125 -12.86 9.83 -7.59
C ASN A 125 -13.88 10.98 -7.69
N SER A 126 -14.44 11.45 -6.57
CA SER A 126 -15.40 12.56 -6.55
C SER A 126 -14.80 13.87 -7.06
N LYS A 127 -15.64 14.65 -7.73
CA LYS A 127 -15.30 15.99 -8.24
C LYS A 127 -16.03 17.08 -7.48
N SER A 128 -15.34 18.18 -7.22
CA SER A 128 -15.94 19.45 -6.80
C SER A 128 -15.55 20.54 -7.80
N MET A 129 -16.54 21.29 -8.28
CA MET A 129 -16.34 22.36 -9.28
C MET A 129 -15.53 21.92 -10.51
N GLY A 130 -15.70 20.66 -10.95
CA GLY A 130 -15.02 20.08 -12.10
C GLY A 130 -13.63 19.48 -11.81
N ARG A 131 -13.09 19.63 -10.60
CA ARG A 131 -11.76 19.17 -10.18
C ARG A 131 -11.85 18.02 -9.20
N TYR A 132 -10.89 17.08 -9.26
CA TYR A 132 -10.84 15.97 -8.31
C TYR A 132 -10.39 16.44 -6.92
N VAL A 133 -11.15 16.07 -5.88
CA VAL A 133 -10.89 16.55 -4.51
C VAL A 133 -9.84 15.73 -3.74
N PHE A 134 -9.60 14.50 -4.18
CA PHE A 134 -8.65 13.55 -3.59
C PHE A 134 -7.35 13.39 -4.40
N GLY A 135 -7.14 14.21 -5.42
CA GLY A 135 -5.94 14.15 -6.29
C GLY A 135 -4.72 14.91 -5.79
N GLY A 136 -4.79 15.51 -4.60
CA GLY A 136 -3.79 16.47 -4.13
C GLY A 136 -3.71 17.65 -5.10
N SER A 137 -2.50 17.98 -5.56
CA SER A 137 -2.26 19.04 -6.55
C SER A 137 -2.53 18.63 -8.00
N ASN A 138 -2.79 17.35 -8.29
CA ASN A 138 -3.28 16.94 -9.60
C ASN A 138 -4.82 16.94 -9.60
N LEU A 139 -5.41 17.90 -10.30
CA LEU A 139 -6.84 18.21 -10.26
C LEU A 139 -7.61 17.70 -11.48
N ASP A 140 -6.90 17.40 -12.56
CA ASP A 140 -7.48 17.17 -13.89
C ASP A 140 -7.54 15.66 -14.21
N ASP A 141 -6.60 14.87 -13.67
CA ASP A 141 -6.57 13.42 -13.84
C ASP A 141 -7.31 12.68 -12.72
N LYS A 142 -7.81 11.48 -13.05
CA LYS A 142 -8.46 10.60 -12.06
C LYS A 142 -7.45 10.20 -10.98
N PRO A 143 -7.74 10.45 -9.69
CA PRO A 143 -6.83 10.11 -8.61
C PRO A 143 -6.70 8.60 -8.37
N PHE A 144 -7.75 7.81 -8.60
CA PHE A 144 -7.71 6.36 -8.40
C PHE A 144 -8.05 5.61 -9.70
N GLU A 145 -7.08 4.83 -10.18
CA GLU A 145 -7.20 3.95 -11.34
C GLU A 145 -7.40 2.50 -10.89
N VAL A 146 -8.36 1.82 -11.50
CA VAL A 146 -8.67 0.40 -11.19
C VAL A 146 -8.10 -0.52 -12.25
N THR A 147 -7.51 -1.63 -11.82
CA THR A 147 -7.14 -2.76 -12.67
C THR A 147 -8.13 -3.90 -12.42
N ARG A 148 -8.66 -4.48 -13.49
CA ARG A 148 -9.67 -5.54 -13.42
C ARG A 148 -9.14 -6.84 -13.99
N ILE A 149 -9.49 -7.95 -13.36
CA ILE A 149 -9.29 -9.31 -13.86
C ILE A 149 -10.67 -9.99 -13.79
N ASP A 150 -11.12 -10.59 -14.90
CA ASP A 150 -12.43 -11.25 -15.01
C ASP A 150 -13.64 -10.40 -14.59
N GLY A 151 -13.54 -9.08 -14.74
CA GLY A 151 -14.60 -8.11 -14.43
C GLY A 151 -14.61 -7.57 -13.00
N LEU A 152 -13.87 -8.20 -12.09
CA LEU A 152 -13.71 -7.81 -10.68
C LEU A 152 -12.52 -6.86 -10.50
N ILE A 153 -12.57 -5.99 -9.50
CA ILE A 153 -11.44 -5.10 -9.18
C ILE A 153 -10.34 -5.94 -8.51
N SER A 154 -9.16 -6.01 -9.14
CA SER A 154 -7.99 -6.75 -8.64
C SER A 154 -6.93 -5.83 -8.03
N ALA A 155 -6.87 -4.56 -8.46
CA ALA A 155 -6.00 -3.57 -7.83
C ALA A 155 -6.54 -2.15 -8.02
N VAL A 156 -6.27 -1.27 -7.07
CA VAL A 156 -6.50 0.17 -7.17
C VAL A 156 -5.17 0.89 -7.00
N ARG A 157 -4.80 1.74 -7.96
CA ARG A 157 -3.58 2.54 -7.94
C ARG A 157 -3.93 4.02 -7.80
N TYR A 158 -3.28 4.68 -6.86
CA TYR A 158 -3.33 6.13 -6.76
C TYR A 158 -2.41 6.78 -7.82
N ASN A 159 -2.96 7.68 -8.63
CA ASN A 159 -2.27 8.45 -9.66
C ASN A 159 -2.32 9.97 -9.38
N GLY A 160 -2.70 10.38 -8.17
CA GLY A 160 -2.69 11.78 -7.75
C GLY A 160 -1.31 12.24 -7.27
N SER A 161 -1.22 13.52 -6.93
CA SER A 161 0.02 14.13 -6.45
C SER A 161 0.19 13.96 -4.93
N PRO A 162 1.42 13.74 -4.43
CA PRO A 162 1.69 13.67 -3.00
C PRO A 162 1.68 15.04 -2.29
N SER A 163 1.49 16.14 -3.03
CA SER A 163 1.37 17.49 -2.47
C SER A 163 -0.06 17.99 -2.52
N GLU A 164 -0.47 18.77 -1.52
CA GLU A 164 -1.75 19.46 -1.51
C GLU A 164 -1.70 20.77 -2.31
N LEU A 165 -2.84 21.18 -2.88
CA LEU A 165 -2.99 22.52 -3.40
C LEU A 165 -3.43 23.46 -2.26
N SER A 166 -2.55 24.37 -1.88
CA SER A 166 -2.85 25.38 -0.87
C SER A 166 -3.45 26.64 -1.48
N VAL A 167 -4.44 27.22 -0.79
CA VAL A 167 -5.07 28.50 -1.12
C VAL A 167 -4.98 29.42 0.10
N GLU A 168 -4.52 30.65 -0.11
CA GLU A 168 -4.45 31.65 0.96
C GLU A 168 -5.86 32.11 1.35
N ILE A 169 -6.21 31.93 2.63
CA ILE A 169 -7.54 32.26 3.19
C ILE A 169 -7.50 33.46 4.14
N SER A 170 -6.31 33.91 4.52
CA SER A 170 -6.03 35.08 5.35
C SER A 170 -4.54 35.43 5.21
N PRO A 171 -4.08 36.66 5.51
CA PRO A 171 -2.67 37.01 5.38
C PRO A 171 -1.76 36.02 6.11
N GLY A 172 -0.96 35.27 5.36
CA GLY A 172 -0.03 34.27 5.91
C GLY A 172 -0.68 32.99 6.45
N ILE A 173 -1.95 32.73 6.14
CA ILE A 173 -2.65 31.48 6.44
C ILE A 173 -3.07 30.84 5.12
N ASP A 174 -2.38 29.76 4.77
CA ASP A 174 -2.70 28.91 3.64
C ASP A 174 -3.48 27.68 4.10
N TYR A 175 -4.45 27.25 3.30
CA TYR A 175 -5.24 26.05 3.56
C TYR A 175 -5.23 25.11 2.36
N GLY A 176 -4.99 23.82 2.60
CA GLY A 176 -5.10 22.77 1.59
C GLY A 176 -6.54 22.64 1.10
N GLY A 177 -6.83 23.15 -0.10
CA GLY A 177 -8.16 23.05 -0.71
C GLY A 177 -8.50 21.66 -1.24
N THR A 178 -7.53 20.74 -1.21
CA THR A 178 -7.58 19.36 -1.69
C THR A 178 -6.91 18.45 -0.67
N VAL A 179 -7.36 17.20 -0.61
CA VAL A 179 -6.71 16.17 0.22
C VAL A 179 -5.85 15.29 -0.66
N VAL A 180 -4.67 14.92 -0.16
CA VAL A 180 -3.87 13.86 -0.77
C VAL A 180 -4.59 12.54 -0.54
N GLY A 181 -5.22 12.00 -1.58
CA GLY A 181 -6.01 10.78 -1.46
C GLY A 181 -5.21 9.57 -0.97
N SER A 182 -3.90 9.56 -1.19
CA SER A 182 -3.04 8.53 -0.65
C SER A 182 -2.89 8.57 0.88
N GLU A 183 -3.20 9.66 1.58
CA GLU A 183 -3.09 9.70 3.04
C GLU A 183 -4.23 8.97 3.76
N PHE A 184 -5.45 9.00 3.21
CA PHE A 184 -6.56 8.22 3.75
C PHE A 184 -6.60 6.80 3.16
N ALA A 185 -6.12 6.62 1.92
CA ALA A 185 -6.10 5.31 1.27
C ALA A 185 -4.91 4.46 1.69
N ARG A 186 -3.76 5.04 2.06
CA ARG A 186 -2.60 4.25 2.52
C ARG A 186 -2.57 4.14 4.04
N SER A 187 -2.52 2.92 4.55
CA SER A 187 -1.79 2.64 5.78
C SER A 187 -0.32 3.04 5.58
N GLN A 188 0.24 3.71 6.59
CA GLN A 188 1.57 4.30 6.60
C GLN A 188 2.64 3.33 6.05
N ALA A 189 3.29 3.73 4.94
CA ALA A 189 4.43 3.01 4.38
C ALA A 189 5.56 2.99 5.42
N GLY A 190 5.78 1.84 6.04
CA GLY A 190 6.82 1.68 7.06
C GLY A 190 6.80 0.37 7.83
N GLY A 191 5.80 -0.48 7.62
CA GLY A 191 5.78 -1.78 8.28
C GLY A 191 6.76 -2.76 7.62
N ARG A 192 7.63 -3.36 8.43
CA ARG A 192 8.49 -4.46 8.01
C ARG A 192 7.64 -5.72 7.82
N ALA A 193 8.01 -6.55 6.84
CA ALA A 193 7.48 -7.89 6.72
C ALA A 193 7.57 -8.63 8.06
N THR A 194 6.50 -9.30 8.47
CA THR A 194 6.47 -10.14 9.66
C THR A 194 5.95 -11.52 9.28
N MET A 195 6.72 -12.55 9.60
CA MET A 195 6.24 -13.94 9.56
C MET A 195 5.28 -14.14 10.73
N VAL A 196 4.04 -14.53 10.44
CA VAL A 196 2.99 -14.72 11.47
C VAL A 196 3.20 -16.03 12.21
N ALA A 197 3.61 -17.06 11.48
CA ALA A 197 4.03 -18.35 12.00
C ALA A 197 5.09 -18.91 11.04
N SER A 198 6.04 -19.67 11.58
CA SER A 198 7.05 -20.39 10.80
C SER A 198 7.00 -21.86 11.18
N THR A 199 6.46 -22.67 10.28
CA THR A 199 6.51 -24.13 10.33
C THR A 199 7.74 -24.65 9.58
N THR A 200 8.23 -23.92 8.57
CA THR A 200 9.39 -24.36 7.76
C THR A 200 10.75 -24.02 8.37
N GLY A 201 10.79 -23.06 9.31
CA GLY A 201 12.02 -22.52 9.91
C GLY A 201 12.55 -21.26 9.19
N SER A 202 11.90 -20.86 8.11
CA SER A 202 12.24 -19.65 7.35
C SER A 202 11.98 -18.38 8.16
N ALA A 203 12.68 -17.30 7.83
CA ALA A 203 12.47 -16.00 8.47
C ALA A 203 12.42 -14.88 7.43
N ILE A 204 11.97 -13.70 7.83
CA ILE A 204 12.05 -12.51 6.96
C ILE A 204 13.51 -12.09 6.79
N GLY A 205 13.92 -11.87 5.55
CA GLY A 205 15.24 -11.38 5.18
C GLY A 205 15.42 -9.88 5.48
N GLY A 206 16.68 -9.43 5.53
CA GLY A 206 17.01 -8.03 5.80
C GLY A 206 16.65 -7.04 4.68
N GLY A 207 16.39 -7.54 3.46
CA GLY A 207 16.08 -6.72 2.29
C GLY A 207 14.72 -6.03 2.31
N THR A 208 14.56 -4.99 1.49
CA THR A 208 13.32 -4.24 1.34
C THR A 208 12.35 -4.99 0.42
N SER A 209 11.35 -5.64 1.02
CA SER A 209 10.31 -6.35 0.27
C SER A 209 9.32 -5.35 -0.37
N SER A 210 8.88 -5.65 -1.59
CA SER A 210 7.91 -4.86 -2.36
C SER A 210 6.53 -5.51 -2.47
N ALA A 211 6.42 -6.78 -2.06
CA ALA A 211 5.14 -7.49 -1.94
C ALA A 211 4.18 -6.78 -0.95
N ARG A 212 2.88 -7.05 -1.07
CA ARG A 212 1.83 -6.35 -0.32
C ARG A 212 0.76 -7.32 0.16
N GLY A 213 0.18 -7.06 1.33
CA GLY A 213 -0.93 -7.84 1.91
C GLY A 213 -0.49 -9.06 2.73
N ASP A 214 -1.43 -10.02 2.86
CA ASP A 214 -1.18 -11.34 3.45
C ASP A 214 -0.78 -12.27 2.31
N LEU A 215 0.39 -12.90 2.44
CA LEU A 215 0.95 -13.78 1.43
C LEU A 215 1.42 -15.08 2.07
N TRP A 216 1.43 -16.15 1.29
CA TRP A 216 1.91 -17.45 1.72
C TRP A 216 3.26 -17.71 1.08
N LEU A 217 4.29 -17.89 1.90
CA LEU A 217 5.56 -18.44 1.43
C LEU A 217 5.41 -19.95 1.40
N SER A 218 5.30 -20.51 0.20
CA SER A 218 5.26 -21.95 -0.02
C SER A 218 6.67 -22.46 -0.32
N ILE A 219 7.12 -23.45 0.45
CA ILE A 219 8.37 -24.17 0.25
C ILE A 219 8.02 -25.59 -0.16
N ALA A 220 8.38 -25.92 -1.40
CA ALA A 220 8.21 -27.25 -1.96
C ALA A 220 9.58 -27.93 -2.09
N HIS A 221 9.61 -29.25 -1.92
CA HIS A 221 10.79 -30.03 -2.21
C HIS A 221 11.07 -30.03 -3.73
N ASP A 222 12.35 -30.18 -4.10
CA ASP A 222 12.79 -30.22 -5.49
C ASP A 222 13.52 -31.53 -5.78
N THR A 223 14.70 -31.72 -5.18
CA THR A 223 15.53 -32.90 -5.45
C THR A 223 16.24 -33.37 -4.18
N THR A 224 16.10 -34.66 -3.87
CA THR A 224 16.91 -35.34 -2.85
C THR A 224 18.11 -35.99 -3.53
N SER A 225 19.30 -35.46 -3.24
CA SER A 225 20.58 -36.00 -3.70
C SER A 225 21.22 -36.87 -2.62
N TYR A 226 21.77 -38.00 -3.04
CA TYR A 226 22.44 -38.95 -2.17
C TYR A 226 23.95 -38.80 -2.43
N SER A 227 24.71 -38.46 -1.39
CA SER A 227 26.16 -38.21 -1.48
C SER A 227 26.95 -39.24 -0.68
N ASP A 228 28.13 -39.57 -1.20
CA ASP A 228 28.89 -40.77 -0.83
C ASP A 228 29.96 -40.53 0.23
N PRO A 229 30.11 -41.49 1.18
CA PRO A 229 30.52 -42.89 0.93
C PRO A 229 29.45 -43.98 0.56
N ALA A 230 28.15 -43.64 0.49
CA ALA A 230 27.11 -43.60 -0.62
C ALA A 230 26.83 -44.60 -1.79
N LEU A 231 27.31 -44.30 -3.01
CA LEU A 231 27.21 -45.03 -4.28
C LEU A 231 27.56 -46.52 -4.17
N ALA A 232 28.21 -46.96 -3.08
CA ALA A 232 28.42 -48.37 -2.80
C ALA A 232 27.15 -49.10 -2.30
N THR A 233 26.18 -48.39 -1.70
CA THR A 233 24.97 -48.99 -1.09
C THR A 233 23.88 -49.33 -2.10
N GLY A 234 23.83 -48.67 -3.27
CA GLY A 234 22.85 -48.92 -4.33
C GLY A 234 21.45 -48.35 -4.08
N ILE A 235 21.27 -47.54 -3.03
CA ILE A 235 20.00 -46.89 -2.69
C ILE A 235 19.86 -45.56 -3.42
N THR A 236 18.64 -45.26 -3.87
CA THR A 236 18.31 -44.03 -4.60
C THR A 236 17.04 -43.37 -4.08
N ALA A 237 16.70 -42.19 -4.61
CA ALA A 237 15.42 -41.53 -4.36
C ALA A 237 14.26 -42.45 -4.77
N GLY A 238 13.25 -42.56 -3.91
CA GLY A 238 12.01 -43.27 -4.22
C GLY A 238 11.18 -42.57 -5.29
N THR A 239 10.22 -43.28 -5.88
CA THR A 239 9.37 -42.73 -6.95
C THR A 239 8.55 -41.50 -6.54
N ALA A 240 8.26 -41.33 -5.25
CA ALA A 240 7.52 -40.18 -4.70
C ALA A 240 8.44 -39.06 -4.17
N SER A 241 9.76 -39.26 -4.15
CA SER A 241 10.72 -38.37 -3.48
C SER A 241 10.68 -36.94 -4.00
N SER A 242 10.48 -36.73 -5.31
CA SER A 242 10.41 -35.38 -5.88
C SER A 242 9.16 -34.58 -5.48
N ALA A 243 8.07 -35.23 -5.10
CA ALA A 243 6.79 -34.57 -4.81
C ALA A 243 6.41 -34.58 -3.32
N ASP A 244 6.77 -35.65 -2.61
CA ASP A 244 6.26 -35.94 -1.27
C ASP A 244 7.33 -35.91 -0.16
N ASP A 245 8.62 -35.77 -0.51
CA ASP A 245 9.66 -35.55 0.51
C ASP A 245 9.42 -34.20 1.21
N THR A 246 9.60 -34.17 2.52
CA THR A 246 9.41 -32.95 3.31
C THR A 246 10.69 -32.40 3.91
N ILE A 247 11.81 -33.09 3.73
CA ILE A 247 13.13 -32.71 4.23
C ILE A 247 13.77 -31.59 3.38
N VAL A 248 14.54 -30.71 4.01
CA VAL A 248 15.30 -29.65 3.33
C VAL A 248 16.68 -29.51 3.98
N GLY A 249 17.73 -29.50 3.15
CA GLY A 249 19.11 -29.37 3.63
C GLY A 249 19.80 -30.72 3.81
N ALA A 250 20.72 -30.79 4.78
CA ALA A 250 21.59 -31.95 4.97
C ALA A 250 21.01 -32.91 6.03
N HIS A 251 20.82 -34.17 5.65
CA HIS A 251 20.31 -35.24 6.50
C HIS A 251 21.16 -36.51 6.37
N THR A 252 21.00 -37.47 7.27
CA THR A 252 21.72 -38.75 7.23
C THR A 252 20.76 -39.92 7.36
N LEU A 253 20.74 -40.82 6.37
CA LEU A 253 20.13 -42.13 6.50
C LEU A 253 21.13 -43.09 7.12
N THR A 254 20.72 -43.88 8.11
CA THR A 254 21.57 -44.96 8.65
C THR A 254 20.92 -46.30 8.35
N ILE A 255 21.66 -47.16 7.65
CA ILE A 255 21.22 -48.52 7.32
C ILE A 255 21.91 -49.49 8.26
N SER A 256 21.15 -50.37 8.89
CA SER A 256 21.63 -51.43 9.78
C SER A 256 21.04 -52.77 9.39
N SER A 257 21.80 -53.84 9.57
CA SER A 257 21.32 -55.21 9.38
C SER A 257 21.83 -56.06 10.52
N ASP A 258 20.95 -56.86 11.12
CA ASP A 258 21.29 -57.84 12.14
C ASP A 258 21.39 -59.28 11.58
N GLY A 259 21.32 -59.42 10.25
CA GLY A 259 21.33 -60.70 9.54
C GLY A 259 19.96 -61.39 9.41
N SER A 260 18.92 -60.89 10.08
CA SER A 260 17.53 -61.38 9.95
C SER A 260 16.56 -60.30 9.47
N VAL A 261 16.77 -59.04 9.87
CA VAL A 261 15.98 -57.88 9.48
C VAL A 261 16.93 -56.74 9.08
N ASN A 262 16.62 -56.11 7.94
CA ASN A 262 17.31 -54.90 7.52
C ASN A 262 16.48 -53.70 7.94
N THR A 263 17.12 -52.71 8.54
CA THR A 263 16.46 -51.49 9.01
C THR A 263 17.12 -50.24 8.47
N ILE A 264 16.30 -49.23 8.22
CA ILE A 264 16.71 -47.90 7.81
C ILE A 264 16.11 -46.88 8.76
N LYS A 265 16.88 -45.84 9.10
CA LYS A 265 16.40 -44.71 9.88
C LYS A 265 16.86 -43.39 9.27
N LEU A 266 16.03 -42.36 9.36
CA LEU A 266 16.36 -40.99 8.99
C LEU A 266 16.80 -40.24 10.26
N ASP A 267 18.03 -39.74 10.24
CA ASP A 267 18.68 -39.04 11.33
C ASP A 267 18.60 -39.82 12.67
N GLY A 268 18.02 -39.21 13.70
CA GLY A 268 17.79 -39.82 15.02
C GLY A 268 16.51 -40.67 15.12
N GLY A 269 15.74 -40.76 14.04
CA GLY A 269 14.36 -41.25 14.06
C GLY A 269 14.18 -42.76 14.24
N SER A 270 12.90 -43.14 14.16
CA SER A 270 12.47 -44.55 14.24
C SER A 270 13.08 -45.40 13.13
N SER A 271 13.40 -46.66 13.45
CA SER A 271 13.94 -47.62 12.48
C SER A 271 12.80 -48.34 11.77
N PHE A 272 12.85 -48.35 10.44
CA PHE A 272 11.88 -49.00 9.57
C PHE A 272 12.50 -50.25 8.95
N ALA A 273 11.82 -51.38 9.07
CA ALA A 273 12.26 -52.62 8.43
C ALA A 273 11.96 -52.59 6.93
N PHE A 274 12.88 -53.11 6.12
CA PHE A 274 12.74 -53.16 4.67
C PHE A 274 13.25 -54.47 4.08
N THR A 275 12.79 -54.80 2.89
CA THR A 275 13.16 -56.01 2.16
C THR A 275 13.54 -55.71 0.71
N ASN A 276 12.58 -55.28 -0.09
CA ASN A 276 12.76 -54.87 -1.49
C ASN A 276 11.62 -53.93 -1.89
N GLU A 277 11.78 -52.65 -1.59
CA GLU A 277 10.78 -51.61 -1.82
C GLU A 277 11.37 -50.48 -2.68
N THR A 278 10.61 -50.02 -3.67
CA THR A 278 11.02 -48.92 -4.55
C THR A 278 10.60 -47.54 -4.04
N ASN A 279 9.81 -47.50 -2.96
CA ASN A 279 9.24 -46.26 -2.42
C ASN A 279 8.92 -46.41 -0.92
N LEU A 280 9.94 -46.77 -0.13
CA LEU A 280 9.81 -46.91 1.31
C LEU A 280 9.73 -45.52 1.96
N ARG A 281 8.68 -45.29 2.75
CA ARG A 281 8.50 -44.06 3.53
C ARG A 281 9.24 -44.18 4.86
N VAL A 282 10.25 -43.32 5.06
CA VAL A 282 11.04 -43.23 6.29
C VAL A 282 10.74 -41.88 6.94
N VAL A 283 10.48 -41.87 8.25
CA VAL A 283 10.09 -40.65 8.98
C VAL A 283 11.07 -40.40 10.14
N ASN A 284 11.47 -39.15 10.34
CA ASN A 284 12.27 -38.74 11.50
C ASN A 284 11.40 -38.46 12.75
N ASP A 285 12.02 -38.14 13.88
CA ASP A 285 11.30 -37.80 15.12
C ASP A 285 10.52 -36.47 15.04
N ASP A 286 10.91 -35.59 14.11
CA ASP A 286 10.27 -34.30 13.86
C ASP A 286 9.06 -34.39 12.90
N GLY A 287 8.76 -35.61 12.42
CA GLY A 287 7.65 -35.90 11.50
C GLY A 287 7.96 -35.66 10.02
N ASP A 288 9.20 -35.35 9.67
CA ASP A 288 9.62 -35.17 8.28
C ASP A 288 9.83 -36.52 7.59
N GLU A 289 9.43 -36.59 6.32
CA GLU A 289 9.34 -37.80 5.54
C GLU A 289 10.31 -37.77 4.37
N VAL A 290 10.93 -38.93 4.10
CA VAL A 290 11.71 -39.17 2.89
C VAL A 290 11.30 -40.50 2.27
N TYR A 291 11.16 -40.51 0.95
CA TYR A 291 10.87 -41.70 0.16
C TYR A 291 12.13 -42.25 -0.48
N VAL A 292 12.42 -43.50 -0.20
CA VAL A 292 13.69 -44.16 -0.56
C VAL A 292 13.42 -45.41 -1.38
N ASP A 293 14.19 -45.60 -2.46
CA ASP A 293 14.26 -46.86 -3.21
C ASP A 293 15.40 -47.71 -2.65
N VAL A 294 15.04 -48.82 -2.01
CA VAL A 294 15.97 -49.79 -1.42
C VAL A 294 16.09 -51.07 -2.27
N SER A 295 15.45 -51.12 -3.44
CA SER A 295 15.48 -52.30 -4.32
C SER A 295 16.87 -52.59 -4.91
N GLY A 296 17.70 -51.55 -5.05
CA GLY A 296 19.09 -51.64 -5.50
C GLY A 296 20.09 -51.95 -4.38
N TRP A 297 19.65 -52.19 -3.13
CA TRP A 297 20.55 -52.29 -1.99
C TRP A 297 21.52 -53.48 -2.10
N THR A 298 22.82 -53.19 -1.94
CA THR A 298 23.92 -54.16 -2.14
C THR A 298 24.36 -54.89 -0.86
N GLY A 299 23.66 -54.69 0.26
CA GLY A 299 24.00 -55.28 1.56
C GLY A 299 24.98 -54.47 2.41
N VAL A 300 25.40 -53.29 1.94
CA VAL A 300 26.31 -52.39 2.67
C VAL A 300 25.54 -51.62 3.75
N THR A 301 26.02 -51.68 5.00
CA THR A 301 25.47 -50.94 6.15
C THR A 301 26.33 -49.71 6.46
N GLY A 302 25.73 -48.69 7.09
CA GLY A 302 26.41 -47.44 7.44
C GLY A 302 25.59 -46.19 7.15
N PRO A 303 26.20 -45.00 7.36
CA PRO A 303 25.57 -43.72 7.09
C PRO A 303 25.60 -43.35 5.60
N VAL A 304 24.50 -42.81 5.12
CA VAL A 304 24.29 -42.27 3.77
C VAL A 304 23.89 -40.82 3.92
N ASN A 305 24.67 -39.91 3.35
CA ASN A 305 24.41 -38.47 3.45
C ASN A 305 23.40 -38.05 2.39
N LEU A 306 22.34 -37.39 2.82
CA LEU A 306 21.32 -36.78 1.97
C LEU A 306 21.52 -35.27 1.90
N SER A 307 21.27 -34.71 0.72
CA SER A 307 21.13 -33.28 0.52
C SER A 307 19.85 -33.03 -0.27
N ALA A 308 18.85 -32.43 0.37
CA ALA A 308 17.57 -32.08 -0.24
C ALA A 308 17.53 -30.59 -0.61
N THR A 309 17.24 -30.29 -1.87
CA THR A 309 16.98 -28.92 -2.35
C THR A 309 15.49 -28.60 -2.31
N ALA A 310 15.17 -27.32 -2.21
CA ALA A 310 13.80 -26.85 -2.14
C ALA A 310 13.59 -25.58 -2.97
N LEU A 311 12.34 -25.34 -3.35
CA LEU A 311 11.88 -24.23 -4.15
C LEU A 311 10.92 -23.38 -3.31
N ALA A 312 11.13 -22.06 -3.32
CA ALA A 312 10.27 -21.08 -2.66
C ALA A 312 9.39 -20.35 -3.68
N SER A 313 8.16 -20.07 -3.27
CA SER A 313 7.16 -19.33 -4.06
C SER A 313 6.34 -18.44 -3.14
N ILE A 314 5.87 -17.30 -3.66
CA ILE A 314 4.92 -16.39 -2.98
C ILE A 314 3.61 -16.19 -3.76
N ASP A 315 3.44 -16.87 -4.89
CA ASP A 315 2.28 -16.73 -5.80
C ASP A 315 1.56 -18.07 -6.05
N GLY A 316 1.60 -18.97 -5.06
CA GLY A 316 0.90 -20.27 -5.14
C GLY A 316 1.59 -21.28 -6.07
N GLY A 317 2.87 -21.10 -6.36
CA GLY A 317 3.70 -22.04 -7.11
C GLY A 317 3.82 -21.72 -8.60
N ILE A 318 3.32 -20.56 -9.05
CA ILE A 318 3.41 -20.12 -10.44
C ILE A 318 4.87 -19.75 -10.78
N THR A 319 5.52 -19.01 -9.88
CA THR A 319 6.95 -18.71 -9.97
C THR A 319 7.68 -19.37 -8.81
N GLN A 320 8.75 -20.10 -9.13
CA GLN A 320 9.52 -20.85 -8.16
C GLN A 320 10.98 -20.44 -8.22
N THR A 321 11.56 -20.18 -7.06
CA THR A 321 12.96 -19.77 -6.91
C THR A 321 13.69 -20.81 -6.06
N ALA A 322 14.81 -21.34 -6.55
CA ALA A 322 15.63 -22.29 -5.80
C ALA A 322 16.15 -21.66 -4.51
N ILE A 323 15.96 -22.33 -3.38
CA ILE A 323 16.37 -21.84 -2.06
C ILE A 323 17.87 -22.02 -1.88
N ASP A 324 18.55 -20.95 -1.46
CA ASP A 324 19.93 -20.99 -0.98
C ASP A 324 19.92 -20.94 0.56
N LEU A 325 20.20 -22.09 1.19
CA LEU A 325 20.24 -22.26 2.64
C LEU A 325 21.41 -21.50 3.31
N THR A 326 22.31 -20.88 2.55
CA THR A 326 23.36 -20.02 3.11
C THR A 326 22.98 -18.54 3.07
N ASN A 327 21.92 -18.19 2.35
CA ASN A 327 21.53 -16.81 2.12
C ASN A 327 20.55 -16.31 3.19
N THR A 328 20.95 -15.21 3.85
CA THR A 328 20.16 -14.57 4.90
C THR A 328 19.13 -13.56 4.39
N SER A 329 19.14 -13.26 3.08
CA SER A 329 18.25 -12.28 2.46
C SER A 329 18.11 -12.52 0.96
N GLN A 330 17.54 -13.66 0.60
CA GLN A 330 17.29 -14.02 -0.79
C GLN A 330 15.99 -13.38 -1.31
N PRO A 331 15.98 -12.77 -2.50
CA PRO A 331 14.76 -12.27 -3.12
C PRO A 331 13.96 -13.42 -3.76
N ILE A 332 12.67 -13.48 -3.44
CA ILE A 332 11.67 -14.35 -4.07
C ILE A 332 10.71 -13.44 -4.83
N SER A 333 10.71 -13.54 -6.15
CA SER A 333 9.88 -12.69 -7.01
C SER A 333 8.66 -13.44 -7.52
N ALA A 334 7.50 -12.79 -7.48
CA ALA A 334 6.26 -13.28 -8.07
C ALA A 334 6.11 -12.90 -9.55
N ALA A 335 5.16 -13.54 -10.25
CA ALA A 335 4.82 -13.22 -11.64
C ALA A 335 4.39 -11.76 -11.87
N ASP A 336 3.86 -11.08 -10.84
CA ASP A 336 3.45 -9.67 -10.89
C ASP A 336 4.63 -8.68 -10.73
N GLY A 337 5.85 -9.18 -10.54
CA GLY A 337 7.06 -8.40 -10.31
C GLY A 337 7.26 -7.96 -8.85
N SER A 338 6.36 -8.33 -7.93
CA SER A 338 6.57 -8.12 -6.51
C SER A 338 7.67 -9.05 -5.98
N THR A 339 8.39 -8.63 -4.93
CA THR A 339 9.52 -9.39 -4.37
C THR A 339 9.45 -9.40 -2.85
N LEU A 340 9.64 -10.58 -2.27
CA LEU A 340 9.81 -10.81 -0.84
C LEU A 340 11.26 -11.19 -0.56
N TYR A 341 11.89 -10.56 0.43
CA TYR A 341 13.19 -11.00 0.92
C TYR A 341 13.03 -11.95 2.09
N THR A 342 13.59 -13.15 1.94
CA THR A 342 13.47 -14.23 2.92
C THR A 342 14.86 -14.74 3.33
N ASN A 343 15.00 -15.09 4.60
CA ASN A 343 16.15 -15.78 5.15
C ASN A 343 15.82 -17.27 5.24
N PHE A 344 16.62 -18.10 4.57
CA PHE A 344 16.44 -19.56 4.55
C PHE A 344 17.49 -20.33 5.37
N THR A 345 18.33 -19.66 6.16
CA THR A 345 19.44 -20.34 6.87
C THR A 345 19.00 -21.36 7.90
N ASN A 346 17.75 -21.27 8.39
CA ASN A 346 17.18 -22.18 9.36
C ASN A 346 16.03 -23.02 8.76
N THR A 347 15.85 -22.99 7.44
CA THR A 347 14.81 -23.78 6.77
C THR A 347 15.22 -25.24 6.76
N VAL A 348 14.41 -26.08 7.41
CA VAL A 348 14.70 -27.52 7.60
C VAL A 348 13.63 -28.43 7.01
N ARG A 349 12.46 -27.88 6.66
CA ARG A 349 11.35 -28.66 6.11
C ARG A 349 10.51 -27.87 5.11
N THR A 350 9.80 -28.59 4.25
CA THR A 350 8.79 -28.01 3.33
C THR A 350 7.54 -27.57 4.08
N GLY A 351 6.76 -26.68 3.49
CA GLY A 351 5.50 -26.23 4.07
C GLY A 351 5.11 -24.83 3.61
N SER A 352 4.08 -24.28 4.25
CA SER A 352 3.55 -22.96 3.91
C SER A 352 3.55 -22.07 5.13
N ASP A 353 4.26 -20.94 5.04
CA ASP A 353 4.36 -19.97 6.12
C ASP A 353 3.56 -18.70 5.79
N PRO A 354 2.61 -18.29 6.65
CA PRO A 354 1.86 -17.06 6.46
C PRO A 354 2.71 -15.84 6.79
N ILE A 355 2.80 -14.91 5.84
CA ILE A 355 3.53 -13.65 5.94
C ILE A 355 2.56 -12.49 5.87
N ARG A 356 2.78 -11.53 6.77
CA ARG A 356 2.08 -10.24 6.76
C ARG A 356 3.03 -9.12 6.45
N MET A 357 2.71 -8.37 5.40
CA MET A 357 3.42 -7.13 5.07
C MET A 357 2.81 -5.98 5.88
N ALA A 358 3.48 -5.54 6.94
CA ALA A 358 2.96 -4.43 7.74
C ALA A 358 2.91 -3.12 6.91
N GLY A 359 1.92 -2.27 7.15
CA GLY A 359 1.73 -1.02 6.38
C GLY A 359 1.26 -1.21 4.93
N SER A 360 0.86 -2.42 4.52
CA SER A 360 0.42 -2.72 3.15
C SER A 360 -1.09 -2.69 2.93
N TYR A 361 -1.89 -2.51 3.99
CA TYR A 361 -3.34 -2.41 3.84
C TYR A 361 -3.72 -1.02 3.36
N ASP A 362 -3.97 -0.93 2.06
CA ASP A 362 -4.86 0.07 1.51
C ASP A 362 -6.31 -0.33 1.86
N LEU A 363 -7.22 0.64 2.07
CA LEU A 363 -8.65 0.31 2.22
C LEU A 363 -9.13 -0.58 1.06
N PHE A 364 -8.60 -0.32 -0.14
CA PHE A 364 -8.96 -1.03 -1.35
C PHE A 364 -8.32 -2.42 -1.38
N GLY A 365 -7.04 -2.53 -1.02
CA GLY A 365 -6.35 -3.82 -0.92
C GLY A 365 -6.96 -4.73 0.14
N THR A 366 -7.53 -4.18 1.21
CA THR A 366 -8.24 -4.97 2.21
C THR A 366 -9.54 -5.52 1.63
N LEU A 367 -10.36 -4.70 0.98
CA LEU A 367 -11.61 -5.15 0.37
C LEU A 367 -11.43 -6.17 -0.76
N ILE A 368 -10.33 -6.07 -1.52
CA ILE A 368 -10.02 -6.99 -2.64
C ILE A 368 -9.62 -8.38 -2.14
N ASN A 369 -8.95 -8.47 -0.99
CA ASN A 369 -8.44 -9.73 -0.45
C ASN A 369 -9.40 -10.43 0.53
N LEU A 370 -10.57 -9.84 0.79
CA LEU A 370 -11.64 -10.38 1.65
C LEU A 370 -12.59 -11.26 0.84
#